data_AF-A0A1U8N7H7-F1
#
_entry.id   AF-A0A1U8N7H7-F1
#
_cell.length_a   1.000
_cell.length_b   1.000
_cell.length_c   1.000
_cell.angle_alpha   90.00
_cell.angle_beta   90.00
_cell.angle_gamma   90.00
#
_symmetry.space_group_name_H-M   'P 1'
#
loop_
_entity.id
_entity.type
_entity.pdbx_description
1 polymer ?
#
loop_
_entity_poly.entity_id
_entity_poly.type
_entity_poly.pdbx_seq_one_letter_code
_entity_poly.pdbx_strand_id
1 'polypeptide(L)'
;MDFPSTQFVPSRIMGTYQPIHQIGMWGENFKSIGNPSISASVIVEVDNKLENESETASHEMPVPSCKHDQEASKPFDKIQRRLAQNREAARKSRLRKKAYVQQLESSRLKLIQLEKELEQAREQGLYIGGGLEAGHLGFSGVVNPGIAAFEMEYKHWMQVQNRQLGELRTALNAQISDIELRIVVENGMSHYFELFRMKSTVAKADVFYVMSGTWKTSAERFFSWIGGFRPSELLKVLVAQLDPLTDQQIFEVCNLKQSCQQAEDALSQGMEKLQETVSATLAAGQLGQGTYFPQVAMAMEKLEALVCFVNQADHLRQETLQQMSHILTTRQAARGLLALGEYIQRLQDLSTLWATHPREPA
;
A
#
# COMPACT_ATOMS: atom_id res chain seq x y z
N MET A 1 65.57 -2.33 47.97
CA MET A 1 66.04 -3.73 48.07
C MET A 1 64.81 -4.58 47.93
N ASP A 2 64.69 -5.13 46.74
CA ASP A 2 63.41 -5.32 46.08
C ASP A 2 63.14 -6.81 45.93
N PHE A 3 61.89 -7.23 46.11
CA PHE A 3 61.47 -8.59 45.81
C PHE A 3 60.94 -8.66 44.36
N PRO A 4 61.25 -9.74 43.61
CA PRO A 4 61.09 -9.75 42.16
C PRO A 4 59.64 -9.91 41.70
N SER A 5 59.37 -9.39 40.51
CA SER A 5 58.08 -9.47 39.81
C SER A 5 57.77 -10.89 39.32
N THR A 6 56.58 -11.39 39.64
CA THR A 6 55.99 -12.56 38.97
C THR A 6 55.23 -12.09 37.73
N GLN A 7 55.79 -12.32 36.54
CA GLN A 7 55.08 -12.04 35.28
C GLN A 7 54.00 -13.09 35.02
N PHE A 8 52.73 -12.66 35.05
CA PHE A 8 51.63 -13.40 34.44
C PHE A 8 51.58 -13.06 32.94
N VAL A 9 51.60 -14.07 32.08
CA VAL A 9 51.36 -13.93 30.64
C VAL A 9 49.94 -14.42 30.33
N PRO A 10 49.00 -13.53 29.97
CA PRO A 10 47.74 -13.95 29.36
C PRO A 10 47.98 -14.21 27.88
N SER A 11 47.77 -15.46 27.44
CA SER A 11 47.85 -15.83 26.04
C SER A 11 46.89 -14.99 25.18
N ARG A 12 47.40 -14.41 24.09
CA ARG A 12 46.55 -13.90 23.02
C ARG A 12 45.77 -15.06 22.41
N ILE A 13 44.44 -14.98 22.43
CA ILE A 13 43.51 -15.26 21.32
C ILE A 13 42.14 -14.86 21.85
N MET A 14 41.57 -13.79 21.29
CA MET A 14 40.15 -13.50 21.39
C MET A 14 39.75 -12.90 20.05
N GLY A 15 39.12 -13.72 19.21
CA GLY A 15 38.58 -13.27 17.93
C GLY A 15 37.48 -12.25 18.20
N THR A 16 37.71 -11.00 17.83
CA THR A 16 36.74 -9.92 18.03
C THR A 16 35.58 -10.09 17.06
N TYR A 17 34.53 -10.79 17.48
CA TYR A 17 33.22 -10.64 16.87
C TYR A 17 32.79 -9.17 17.02
N GLN A 18 32.48 -8.53 15.91
CA GLN A 18 31.94 -7.18 15.92
C GLN A 18 30.40 -7.29 16.02
N PRO A 19 29.77 -6.75 17.08
CA PRO A 19 28.31 -6.72 17.15
C PRO A 19 27.74 -5.93 15.97
N ILE A 20 26.51 -6.27 15.54
CA ILE A 20 25.73 -5.39 14.66
C ILE A 20 25.58 -4.06 15.39
N HIS A 21 26.28 -3.02 14.92
CA HIS A 21 26.32 -1.72 15.60
C HIS A 21 24.93 -1.13 15.70
N GLN A 22 24.64 -0.46 16.82
CA GLN A 22 23.39 0.26 17.01
C GLN A 22 23.18 1.25 15.86
N ILE A 23 22.09 1.06 15.12
CA ILE A 23 21.52 2.09 14.25
C ILE A 23 21.28 3.34 15.11
N GLY A 24 21.84 4.47 14.67
CA GLY A 24 21.98 5.68 15.47
C GLY A 24 20.66 6.20 16.04
N MET A 25 20.73 6.73 17.25
CA MET A 25 19.57 7.27 17.98
C MET A 25 18.93 8.45 17.24
N TRP A 26 17.69 8.27 16.76
CA TRP A 26 16.89 9.29 16.08
C TRP A 26 16.30 10.36 17.02
N GLY A 27 17.08 10.81 18.01
CA GLY A 27 16.60 11.65 19.11
C GLY A 27 16.62 13.17 18.90
N GLU A 28 17.41 13.70 17.95
CA GLU A 28 17.83 15.11 18.02
C GLU A 28 17.20 16.09 17.02
N ASN A 29 16.51 15.62 15.97
CA ASN A 29 16.02 16.49 14.88
C ASN A 29 14.59 17.05 15.04
N PHE A 30 13.94 16.87 16.20
CA PHE A 30 12.59 17.40 16.47
C PHE A 30 12.57 18.33 17.68
N LYS A 31 13.13 19.54 17.55
CA LYS A 31 12.98 20.61 18.54
C LYS A 31 11.76 21.50 18.24
N SER A 32 10.84 21.47 19.20
CA SER A 32 9.68 22.33 19.44
C SER A 32 9.71 23.73 18.81
N ILE A 33 8.60 24.12 18.16
CA ILE A 33 8.19 25.53 18.03
C ILE A 33 6.73 25.69 18.48
N GLY A 34 6.57 26.36 19.63
CA GLY A 34 5.52 27.36 19.90
C GLY A 34 4.05 27.01 19.65
N ASN A 35 3.36 26.61 20.72
CA ASN A 35 1.91 26.74 20.83
C ASN A 35 1.56 28.18 21.28
N PRO A 36 0.46 28.80 20.80
CA PRO A 36 -0.43 29.47 21.75
C PRO A 36 -1.93 29.31 21.45
N SER A 37 -2.62 28.67 22.40
CA SER A 37 -3.93 29.02 22.97
C SER A 37 -5.14 29.44 22.10
N ILE A 38 -6.21 28.65 22.26
CA ILE A 38 -7.60 29.06 22.52
C ILE A 38 -8.33 29.87 21.42
N SER A 39 -9.36 29.24 20.83
CA SER A 39 -10.72 29.82 20.75
C SER A 39 -11.76 28.72 20.51
N ALA A 40 -12.89 28.80 21.21
CA ALA A 40 -14.01 27.88 21.03
C ALA A 40 -14.84 28.29 19.80
N SER A 41 -15.21 27.33 18.95
CA SER A 41 -16.05 27.60 17.77
C SER A 41 -17.50 27.22 18.04
N VAL A 42 -18.39 28.21 17.92
CA VAL A 42 -19.84 28.04 18.04
C VAL A 42 -20.41 27.56 16.70
N ILE A 43 -21.34 26.61 16.75
CA ILE A 43 -22.06 26.11 15.58
C ILE A 43 -23.00 27.22 15.07
N VAL A 44 -22.88 27.57 13.78
CA VAL A 44 -23.81 28.48 13.09
C VAL A 44 -24.64 27.67 12.11
N GLU A 45 -25.96 27.80 12.23
CA GLU A 45 -26.97 27.12 11.43
C GLU A 45 -27.13 27.85 10.08
N VAL A 46 -27.30 27.10 8.97
CA VAL A 46 -27.42 27.67 7.62
C VAL A 46 -28.86 28.04 7.33
N ASP A 47 -29.14 29.35 7.28
CA ASP A 47 -30.40 29.90 6.76
C ASP A 47 -30.37 29.93 5.23
N ASN A 48 -31.48 29.50 4.60
CA ASN A 48 -31.63 29.42 3.15
C ASN A 48 -32.90 30.17 2.75
N LYS A 49 -32.81 31.51 2.77
CA LYS A 49 -33.91 32.41 2.43
C LYS A 49 -33.70 33.01 1.05
N LEU A 50 -34.51 32.57 0.09
CA LEU A 50 -34.53 33.13 -1.25
C LEU A 50 -35.52 34.31 -1.29
N GLU A 51 -35.01 35.47 -1.67
CA GLU A 51 -35.77 36.72 -1.72
C GLU A 51 -36.83 36.68 -2.81
N ASN A 52 -37.96 37.36 -2.56
CA ASN A 52 -38.46 38.28 -3.57
C ASN A 52 -39.22 39.44 -2.91
N GLU A 53 -38.88 40.64 -3.35
CA GLU A 53 -39.46 41.94 -2.99
C GLU A 53 -40.95 42.00 -3.44
N SER A 54 -41.81 42.92 -3.03
CA SER A 54 -41.65 44.23 -2.37
C SER A 54 -42.97 44.64 -1.68
N GLU A 55 -42.86 45.20 -0.47
CA GLU A 55 -43.37 46.53 -0.03
C GLU A 55 -44.78 47.02 -0.46
N THR A 56 -45.72 47.19 0.48
CA THR A 56 -46.19 48.47 1.12
C THR A 56 -46.75 49.54 0.16
N ALA A 57 -47.84 50.29 0.41
CA ALA A 57 -48.89 50.31 1.46
C ALA A 57 -50.14 51.05 0.86
N SER A 58 -51.20 51.56 1.54
CA SER A 58 -51.66 51.60 2.94
C SER A 58 -53.16 52.02 2.99
N HIS A 59 -53.92 51.45 3.95
CA HIS A 59 -55.11 52.04 4.63
C HIS A 59 -56.44 52.36 3.92
N GLU A 60 -57.50 52.21 4.74
CA GLU A 60 -58.84 52.81 4.74
C GLU A 60 -59.98 52.29 3.81
N MET A 61 -61.13 52.03 4.45
CA MET A 61 -62.41 51.67 3.84
C MET A 61 -63.22 52.93 3.51
N PRO A 62 -64.22 52.86 2.60
CA PRO A 62 -65.59 52.68 3.11
C PRO A 62 -66.54 51.81 2.26
N VAL A 63 -67.52 51.23 2.95
CA VAL A 63 -68.83 50.72 2.45
C VAL A 63 -69.85 51.89 2.61
N PRO A 64 -70.99 52.04 1.86
CA PRO A 64 -71.73 51.10 1.00
C PRO A 64 -72.21 51.63 -0.39
N SER A 65 -72.82 50.78 -1.22
CA SER A 65 -74.28 50.83 -1.54
C SER A 65 -74.69 50.11 -2.83
N CYS A 66 -76.00 49.82 -2.91
CA CYS A 66 -76.67 48.96 -3.88
C CYS A 66 -76.48 49.34 -5.36
N LYS A 67 -76.40 48.32 -6.22
CA LYS A 67 -77.52 47.98 -7.14
C LYS A 67 -77.40 46.56 -7.70
N HIS A 68 -78.53 45.89 -7.78
CA HIS A 68 -78.69 44.59 -8.44
C HIS A 68 -78.82 44.81 -9.97
N ASP A 69 -79.11 43.72 -10.70
CA ASP A 69 -79.55 43.72 -12.10
C ASP A 69 -78.46 43.88 -13.18
N GLN A 70 -77.78 42.77 -13.45
CA GLN A 70 -77.83 42.13 -14.77
C GLN A 70 -77.24 40.73 -14.67
N GLU A 71 -78.12 39.74 -14.49
CA GLU A 71 -77.78 38.33 -14.27
C GLU A 71 -78.50 37.45 -15.31
N ALA A 72 -78.06 37.56 -16.57
CA ALA A 72 -78.59 36.75 -17.68
C ALA A 72 -77.52 36.30 -18.71
N SER A 73 -76.39 37.01 -18.84
CA SER A 73 -75.30 36.69 -19.78
C SER A 73 -74.05 36.04 -19.15
N LYS A 74 -73.87 36.19 -17.83
CA LYS A 74 -72.63 35.86 -17.10
C LYS A 74 -72.16 34.38 -17.12
N PRO A 75 -73.02 33.34 -17.26
CA PRO A 75 -72.53 31.96 -17.33
C PRO A 75 -71.73 31.66 -18.61
N PHE A 76 -72.22 32.13 -19.75
CA PHE A 76 -71.67 31.79 -21.07
C PHE A 76 -70.27 32.38 -21.27
N ASP A 77 -70.08 33.67 -20.95
CA ASP A 77 -68.78 34.35 -21.03
C ASP A 77 -67.72 33.76 -20.08
N LYS A 78 -68.15 33.18 -18.96
CA LYS A 78 -67.28 32.49 -17.99
C LYS A 78 -66.86 31.12 -18.53
N ILE A 79 -67.76 30.39 -19.19
CA ILE A 79 -67.48 29.12 -19.87
C ILE A 79 -66.56 29.36 -21.08
N GLN A 80 -66.82 30.37 -21.90
CA GLN A 80 -66.01 30.71 -23.07
C GLN A 80 -64.58 31.11 -22.69
N ARG A 81 -64.39 31.89 -21.62
CA ARG A 81 -63.05 32.20 -21.08
C ARG A 81 -62.32 30.96 -20.55
N ARG A 82 -63.01 30.06 -19.83
CA ARG A 82 -62.42 28.78 -19.38
C ARG A 82 -62.00 27.88 -20.55
N LEU A 83 -62.81 27.82 -21.62
CA LEU A 83 -62.47 27.08 -22.84
C LEU A 83 -61.26 27.69 -23.57
N ALA A 84 -61.15 29.02 -23.63
CA ALA A 84 -59.98 29.69 -24.18
C ALA A 84 -58.70 29.39 -23.38
N GLN A 85 -58.75 29.52 -22.04
CA GLN A 85 -57.65 29.18 -21.15
C GLN A 85 -57.25 27.70 -21.25
N ASN A 86 -58.22 26.77 -21.35
CA ASN A 86 -57.94 25.35 -21.53
C ASN A 86 -57.25 25.06 -22.89
N ARG A 87 -57.71 25.70 -23.98
CA ARG A 87 -57.05 25.61 -25.30
C ARG A 87 -55.61 26.13 -25.26
N GLU A 88 -55.36 27.23 -24.54
CA GLU A 88 -54.02 27.79 -24.39
C GLU A 88 -53.11 26.93 -23.51
N ALA A 89 -53.63 26.43 -22.38
CA ALA A 89 -52.93 25.50 -21.50
C ALA A 89 -52.59 24.18 -22.24
N ALA A 90 -53.50 23.67 -23.07
CA ALA A 90 -53.25 22.51 -23.92
C ALA A 90 -52.16 22.78 -24.97
N ARG A 91 -52.14 23.96 -25.60
CA ARG A 91 -51.03 24.37 -26.50
C ARG A 91 -49.69 24.46 -25.75
N LYS A 92 -49.64 25.13 -24.59
CA LYS A 92 -48.44 25.26 -23.74
C LYS A 92 -47.95 23.89 -23.24
N SER A 93 -48.86 22.97 -22.90
CA SER A 93 -48.53 21.59 -22.50
C SER A 93 -47.95 20.78 -23.68
N ARG A 94 -48.58 20.83 -24.86
CA ARG A 94 -48.06 20.20 -26.08
C ARG A 94 -46.67 20.71 -26.45
N LEU A 95 -46.42 22.02 -26.34
CA LEU A 95 -45.12 22.62 -26.64
C LEU A 95 -44.03 22.15 -25.68
N ARG A 96 -44.30 22.13 -24.36
CA ARG A 96 -43.36 21.58 -23.35
C ARG A 96 -43.07 20.10 -23.59
N LYS A 97 -44.08 19.28 -23.87
CA LYS A 97 -43.90 17.86 -24.21
C LYS A 97 -43.06 17.69 -25.47
N LYS A 98 -43.27 18.50 -26.51
CA LYS A 98 -42.46 18.46 -27.74
C LYS A 98 -40.98 18.79 -27.45
N ALA A 99 -40.71 19.85 -26.69
CA ALA A 99 -39.35 20.23 -26.29
C ALA A 99 -38.66 19.12 -25.47
N TYR A 100 -39.39 18.50 -24.54
CA TYR A 100 -38.87 17.39 -23.73
C TYR A 100 -38.55 16.14 -24.58
N VAL A 101 -39.39 15.79 -25.56
CA VAL A 101 -39.09 14.69 -26.49
C VAL A 101 -37.84 14.99 -27.33
N GLN A 102 -37.70 16.22 -27.86
CA GLN A 102 -36.49 16.61 -28.59
C GLN A 102 -35.23 16.57 -27.71
N GLN A 103 -35.35 16.90 -26.42
CA GLN A 103 -34.24 16.76 -25.47
C GLN A 103 -33.88 15.28 -25.24
N LEU A 104 -34.87 14.39 -25.12
CA LEU A 104 -34.63 12.94 -25.00
C LEU A 104 -33.98 12.37 -26.27
N GLU A 105 -34.39 12.79 -27.46
CA GLU A 105 -33.78 12.40 -28.73
C GLU A 105 -32.31 12.86 -28.81
N SER A 106 -32.02 14.10 -28.40
CA SER A 106 -30.65 14.64 -28.31
C SER A 106 -29.78 13.86 -27.31
N SER A 107 -30.31 13.58 -26.10
CA SER A 107 -29.61 12.78 -25.09
C SER A 107 -29.35 11.35 -25.57
N ARG A 108 -30.31 10.71 -26.26
CA ARG A 108 -30.14 9.37 -26.82
C ARG A 108 -29.01 9.30 -27.86
N LEU A 109 -28.92 10.29 -28.75
CA LEU A 109 -27.85 10.36 -29.74
C LEU A 109 -26.47 10.54 -29.09
N LYS A 110 -26.37 11.37 -28.03
CA LYS A 110 -25.13 11.50 -27.25
C LYS A 110 -24.73 10.20 -26.56
N LEU A 111 -25.71 9.46 -26.03
CA LEU A 111 -25.47 8.19 -25.34
C LEU A 111 -24.91 7.14 -26.31
N ILE A 112 -25.49 7.01 -27.51
CA ILE A 112 -24.98 6.14 -28.59
C ILE A 112 -23.56 6.53 -29.02
N GLN A 113 -23.26 7.83 -29.10
CA GLN A 113 -21.90 8.31 -29.42
C GLN A 113 -20.89 7.93 -28.33
N LEU A 114 -21.25 8.11 -27.05
CA LEU A 114 -20.40 7.74 -25.91
C LEU A 114 -20.20 6.22 -25.81
N GLU A 115 -21.23 5.41 -26.08
CA GLU A 115 -21.11 3.95 -26.15
C GLU A 115 -20.11 3.52 -27.23
N LYS A 116 -20.15 4.17 -28.41
CA LYS A 116 -19.19 3.91 -29.48
C LYS A 116 -17.76 4.32 -29.13
N GLU A 117 -17.57 5.49 -28.50
CA GLU A 117 -16.26 5.97 -28.05
C GLU A 117 -15.68 5.05 -26.96
N LEU A 118 -16.52 4.53 -26.06
CA LEU A 118 -16.13 3.59 -25.00
C LEU A 118 -15.71 2.24 -25.59
N GLU A 119 -16.45 1.71 -26.56
CA GLU A 119 -16.08 0.44 -27.22
C GLU A 119 -14.80 0.59 -28.05
N GLN A 120 -14.62 1.72 -28.76
CA GLN A 120 -13.37 2.03 -29.45
C GLN A 120 -12.17 2.17 -28.49
N ALA A 121 -12.37 2.72 -27.29
CA ALA A 121 -11.34 2.78 -26.26
C ALA A 121 -11.00 1.39 -25.67
N ARG A 122 -11.98 0.49 -25.56
CA ARG A 122 -11.75 -0.93 -25.17
C ARG A 122 -10.95 -1.67 -26.23
N GLU A 123 -11.31 -1.54 -27.50
CA GLU A 123 -10.58 -2.18 -28.61
C GLU A 123 -9.12 -1.70 -28.69
N GLN A 124 -8.88 -0.40 -28.47
CA GLN A 124 -7.52 0.16 -28.38
C GLN A 124 -6.73 -0.38 -27.18
N GLY A 125 -7.39 -0.61 -26.03
CA GLY A 125 -6.76 -1.28 -24.88
C GLY A 125 -6.43 -2.76 -25.15
N LEU A 126 -7.30 -3.46 -25.90
CA LEU A 126 -7.14 -4.88 -26.20
C LEU A 126 -5.94 -5.16 -27.14
N TYR A 127 -5.64 -4.25 -28.07
CA TYR A 127 -4.52 -4.37 -29.00
C TYR A 127 -3.12 -4.20 -28.37
N ILE A 128 -3.04 -3.73 -27.12
CA ILE A 128 -1.79 -3.59 -26.36
C ILE A 128 -1.65 -4.67 -25.27
N GLY A 129 -2.76 -5.26 -24.82
CA GLY A 129 -2.85 -6.18 -23.68
C GLY A 129 -2.99 -7.67 -24.02
N GLY A 130 -2.22 -8.20 -24.98
CA GLY A 130 -2.27 -9.61 -25.37
C GLY A 130 -1.39 -10.54 -24.52
N GLY A 131 -1.77 -10.85 -23.27
CA GLY A 131 -0.99 -11.83 -22.48
C GLY A 131 -1.41 -12.09 -21.02
N LEU A 132 -2.08 -13.24 -20.81
CA LEU A 132 -2.37 -13.96 -19.56
C LEU A 132 -3.41 -13.42 -18.57
N GLU A 133 -4.20 -14.38 -18.10
CA GLU A 133 -5.22 -14.27 -17.06
C GLU A 133 -4.60 -14.26 -15.66
N ALA A 134 -5.01 -13.31 -14.82
CA ALA A 134 -5.35 -13.50 -13.40
C ALA A 134 -5.95 -12.19 -12.88
N GLY A 135 -7.07 -12.26 -12.14
CA GLY A 135 -7.91 -11.10 -11.85
C GLY A 135 -7.18 -9.91 -11.19
N HIS A 136 -6.94 -8.86 -11.99
CA HIS A 136 -6.52 -7.56 -11.48
C HIS A 136 -7.74 -6.63 -11.39
N LEU A 137 -8.10 -6.25 -10.17
CA LEU A 137 -9.05 -5.16 -9.93
C LEU A 137 -8.53 -3.88 -10.61
N GLY A 138 -9.43 -3.19 -11.30
CA GLY A 138 -9.07 -2.24 -12.35
C GLY A 138 -8.28 -1.03 -11.86
N PHE A 139 -7.04 -0.93 -12.32
CA PHE A 139 -6.39 0.34 -12.65
C PHE A 139 -5.56 0.12 -13.91
N SER A 140 -6.09 0.46 -15.08
CA SER A 140 -5.31 0.57 -16.32
C SER A 140 -4.53 1.89 -16.30
N GLY A 141 -3.64 2.03 -15.30
CA GLY A 141 -2.60 3.05 -15.31
C GLY A 141 -1.44 2.61 -16.19
N VAL A 142 -0.67 3.56 -16.71
CA VAL A 142 0.62 3.26 -17.34
C VAL A 142 1.48 2.54 -16.29
N VAL A 143 1.78 1.26 -16.52
CA VAL A 143 2.59 0.46 -15.60
C VAL A 143 3.95 1.15 -15.47
N ASN A 144 4.32 1.52 -14.24
CA ASN A 144 5.60 2.16 -13.97
C ASN A 144 6.72 1.25 -14.54
N PRO A 145 7.59 1.74 -15.44
CA PRO A 145 8.55 0.87 -16.12
C PRO A 145 9.52 0.21 -15.13
N GLY A 146 9.80 0.82 -13.98
CA GLY A 146 10.57 0.19 -12.90
C GLY A 146 9.85 -0.97 -12.22
N ILE A 147 8.52 -0.91 -12.09
CA ILE A 147 7.70 -2.03 -11.59
C ILE A 147 7.68 -3.16 -12.63
N ALA A 148 7.43 -2.84 -13.91
CA ALA A 148 7.40 -3.86 -14.98
C ALA A 148 8.74 -4.59 -15.13
N ALA A 149 9.86 -3.87 -15.03
CA ALA A 149 11.20 -4.46 -15.03
C ALA A 149 11.40 -5.38 -13.82
N PHE A 150 11.09 -4.90 -12.60
CA PHE A 150 11.20 -5.70 -11.38
C PHE A 150 10.34 -6.97 -11.42
N GLU A 151 9.11 -6.92 -11.96
CA GLU A 151 8.27 -8.11 -12.08
C GLU A 151 8.86 -9.14 -13.04
N MET A 152 9.50 -8.71 -14.12
CA MET A 152 10.18 -9.60 -15.06
C MET A 152 11.42 -10.23 -14.41
N GLU A 153 12.25 -9.41 -13.76
CA GLU A 153 13.45 -9.86 -13.05
C GLU A 153 13.12 -10.79 -11.88
N TYR A 154 12.08 -10.49 -11.09
CA TYR A 154 11.63 -11.34 -9.99
C TYR A 154 11.04 -12.68 -10.46
N LYS A 155 10.29 -12.69 -11.57
CA LYS A 155 9.84 -13.95 -12.21
C LYS A 155 11.02 -14.81 -12.64
N HIS A 156 12.06 -14.21 -13.20
CA HIS A 156 13.30 -14.93 -13.53
C HIS A 156 14.05 -15.42 -12.28
N TRP A 157 14.14 -14.57 -11.25
CA TRP A 157 14.72 -14.91 -9.96
C TRP A 157 14.06 -16.14 -9.34
N MET A 158 12.73 -16.20 -9.31
CA MET A 158 11.98 -17.36 -8.83
C MET A 158 12.27 -18.66 -9.61
N GLN A 159 12.54 -18.58 -10.93
CA GLN A 159 12.95 -19.74 -11.73
C GLN A 159 14.36 -20.22 -11.35
N VAL A 160 15.30 -19.29 -11.15
CA VAL A 160 16.67 -19.60 -10.72
C VAL A 160 16.67 -20.18 -9.31
N GLN A 161 15.89 -19.61 -8.39
CA GLN A 161 15.69 -20.09 -7.03
C GLN A 161 15.21 -21.56 -7.02
N ASN A 162 14.18 -21.88 -7.79
CA ASN A 162 13.67 -23.26 -7.87
C ASN A 162 14.70 -24.24 -8.43
N ARG A 163 15.54 -23.81 -9.38
CA ARG A 163 16.67 -24.59 -9.88
C ARG A 163 17.74 -24.79 -8.81
N GLN A 164 18.15 -23.72 -8.12
CA GLN A 164 19.15 -23.77 -7.04
C GLN A 164 18.70 -24.63 -5.86
N LEU A 165 17.40 -24.69 -5.53
CA LEU A 165 16.89 -25.62 -4.52
C LEU A 165 16.98 -27.09 -4.96
N GLY A 166 16.81 -27.37 -6.25
CA GLY A 166 17.09 -28.69 -6.83
C GLY A 166 18.58 -29.04 -6.76
N GLU A 167 19.45 -28.09 -7.12
CA GLU A 167 20.91 -28.22 -7.05
C GLU A 167 21.36 -28.46 -5.59
N LEU A 168 20.93 -27.66 -4.62
CA LEU A 168 21.20 -27.82 -3.18
C LEU A 168 20.74 -29.17 -2.64
N ARG A 169 19.53 -29.61 -2.97
CA ARG A 169 19.02 -30.92 -2.54
C ARG A 169 19.86 -32.07 -3.12
N THR A 170 20.28 -31.94 -4.37
CA THR A 170 21.16 -32.93 -5.03
C THR A 170 22.55 -32.93 -4.42
N ALA A 171 23.13 -31.75 -4.18
CA ALA A 171 24.44 -31.54 -3.55
C ALA A 171 24.50 -32.02 -2.09
N LEU A 172 23.39 -31.92 -1.34
CA LEU A 172 23.30 -32.44 0.04
C LEU A 172 23.19 -33.98 0.09
N ASN A 173 22.49 -34.57 -0.88
CA ASN A 173 22.30 -36.02 -0.99
C ASN A 173 23.53 -36.72 -1.60
N ALA A 174 24.21 -36.07 -2.55
CA ALA A 174 25.51 -36.49 -3.03
C ALA A 174 26.58 -36.24 -1.97
N GLN A 175 27.57 -37.13 -1.88
CA GLN A 175 28.73 -36.93 -0.99
C GLN A 175 29.80 -36.05 -1.66
N ILE A 176 29.40 -34.88 -2.16
CA ILE A 176 30.34 -33.88 -2.69
C ILE A 176 31.20 -33.31 -1.54
N SER A 177 32.35 -32.75 -1.90
CA SER A 177 33.26 -32.14 -0.92
C SER A 177 32.67 -30.87 -0.32
N ASP A 178 33.09 -30.53 0.91
CA ASP A 178 32.71 -29.27 1.56
C ASP A 178 33.23 -28.03 0.82
N ILE A 179 34.22 -28.18 -0.08
CA ILE A 179 34.71 -27.11 -0.95
C ILE A 179 33.70 -26.84 -2.07
N GLU A 180 33.23 -27.88 -2.76
CA GLU A 180 32.20 -27.77 -3.80
C GLU A 180 30.87 -27.29 -3.20
N LEU A 181 30.48 -27.83 -2.04
CA LEU A 181 29.26 -27.42 -1.34
C LEU A 181 29.32 -25.95 -0.89
N ARG A 182 30.51 -25.43 -0.55
CA ARG A 182 30.70 -24.01 -0.20
C ARG A 182 30.37 -23.09 -1.38
N ILE A 183 30.81 -23.46 -2.58
CA ILE A 183 30.49 -22.69 -3.80
C ILE A 183 28.97 -22.65 -4.02
N VAL A 184 28.26 -23.78 -3.79
CA VAL A 184 26.78 -23.81 -3.87
C VAL A 184 26.13 -22.91 -2.81
N VAL A 185 26.65 -22.90 -1.57
CA VAL A 185 26.17 -22.01 -0.49
C VAL A 185 26.41 -20.54 -0.82
N GLU A 186 27.60 -20.17 -1.29
CA GLU A 186 27.96 -18.80 -1.67
C GLU A 186 27.11 -18.30 -2.85
N ASN A 187 26.84 -19.15 -3.84
CA ASN A 187 25.92 -18.86 -4.94
C ASN A 187 24.48 -18.67 -4.47
N GLY A 188 24.00 -19.50 -3.53
CA GLY A 188 22.67 -19.38 -2.95
C GLY A 188 22.50 -18.11 -2.11
N MET A 189 23.49 -17.74 -1.30
CA MET A 189 23.49 -16.47 -0.56
C MET A 189 23.48 -15.27 -1.51
N SER A 190 24.36 -15.27 -2.51
CA SER A 190 24.44 -14.21 -3.54
C SER A 190 23.12 -14.04 -4.29
N HIS A 191 22.38 -15.13 -4.51
CA HIS A 191 21.06 -15.09 -5.12
C HIS A 191 20.03 -14.33 -4.26
N TYR A 192 20.01 -14.51 -2.94
CA TYR A 192 19.16 -13.69 -2.06
C TYR A 192 19.62 -12.23 -1.98
N PHE A 193 20.93 -11.95 -2.02
CA PHE A 193 21.43 -10.57 -2.02
C PHE A 193 21.01 -9.82 -3.30
N GLU A 194 20.94 -10.54 -4.43
CA GLU A 194 20.39 -9.99 -5.67
C GLU A 194 18.90 -9.60 -5.54
N LEU A 195 18.09 -10.39 -4.80
CA LEU A 195 16.70 -10.00 -4.51
C LEU A 195 16.62 -8.68 -3.74
N PHE A 196 17.50 -8.48 -2.75
CA PHE A 196 17.57 -7.23 -2.00
C PHE A 196 18.03 -6.05 -2.88
N ARG A 197 18.96 -6.28 -3.81
CA ARG A 197 19.42 -5.29 -4.79
C ARG A 197 18.30 -4.88 -5.77
N MET A 198 17.57 -5.84 -6.33
CA MET A 198 16.41 -5.58 -7.20
C MET A 198 15.34 -4.78 -6.44
N LYS A 199 15.01 -5.19 -5.20
CA LYS A 199 14.07 -4.48 -4.32
C LYS A 199 14.49 -3.04 -4.04
N SER A 200 15.77 -2.80 -3.73
CA SER A 200 16.30 -1.44 -3.51
C SER A 200 16.17 -0.55 -4.75
N THR A 201 16.26 -1.14 -5.94
CA THR A 201 16.07 -0.43 -7.22
C THR A 201 14.61 -0.04 -7.42
N VAL A 202 13.67 -0.99 -7.33
CA VAL A 202 12.23 -0.69 -7.52
C VAL A 202 11.66 0.18 -6.39
N ALA A 203 12.17 0.09 -5.14
CA ALA A 203 11.76 0.96 -4.04
C ALA A 203 11.97 2.45 -4.32
N LYS A 204 12.97 2.81 -5.16
CA LYS A 204 13.21 4.20 -5.60
C LYS A 204 12.19 4.67 -6.65
N ALA A 205 11.55 3.74 -7.36
CA ALA A 205 10.52 4.03 -8.35
C ALA A 205 9.11 4.00 -7.73
N ASP A 206 8.86 3.06 -6.81
CA ASP A 206 7.66 2.96 -5.99
C ASP A 206 7.95 2.12 -4.72
N VAL A 207 8.07 2.79 -3.58
CA VAL A 207 8.29 2.13 -2.28
C VAL A 207 7.03 1.44 -1.75
N PHE A 208 5.84 1.95 -2.08
CA PHE A 208 4.57 1.37 -1.65
C PHE A 208 4.31 0.05 -2.37
N TYR A 209 4.72 -0.07 -3.64
CA TYR A 209 4.72 -1.35 -4.35
C TYR A 209 5.53 -2.41 -3.58
N VAL A 210 6.77 -2.10 -3.17
CA VAL A 210 7.61 -3.04 -2.41
C VAL A 210 7.02 -3.38 -1.05
N MET A 211 6.53 -2.38 -0.31
CA MET A 211 5.95 -2.54 1.03
C MET A 211 4.62 -3.30 1.01
N SER A 212 3.76 -3.06 0.02
CA SER A 212 2.49 -3.77 -0.14
C SER A 212 2.68 -5.27 -0.42
N GLY A 213 3.83 -5.64 -0.98
CA GLY A 213 4.15 -7.02 -1.32
C GLY A 213 3.31 -7.59 -2.46
N THR A 214 2.69 -6.75 -3.30
CA THR A 214 1.86 -7.17 -4.44
C THR A 214 2.55 -8.15 -5.38
N TRP A 215 3.88 -8.03 -5.51
CA TRP A 215 4.79 -8.95 -6.20
C TRP A 215 4.86 -10.38 -5.63
N LYS A 216 4.25 -10.65 -4.47
CA LYS A 216 4.22 -11.95 -3.78
C LYS A 216 2.81 -12.51 -3.66
N THR A 217 2.72 -13.81 -3.40
CA THR A 217 1.44 -14.47 -3.10
C THR A 217 0.82 -13.95 -1.78
N SER A 218 -0.47 -14.18 -1.58
CA SER A 218 -1.20 -13.63 -0.43
C SER A 218 -0.70 -14.20 0.91
N ALA A 219 -0.33 -15.48 0.96
CA ALA A 219 0.22 -16.10 2.16
C ALA A 219 1.64 -15.63 2.47
N GLU A 220 2.51 -15.44 1.46
CA GLU A 220 3.82 -14.80 1.68
C GLU A 220 3.68 -13.36 2.19
N ARG A 221 2.72 -12.59 1.67
CA ARG A 221 2.40 -11.24 2.15
C ARG A 221 1.96 -11.21 3.60
N PHE A 222 1.19 -12.21 4.05
CA PHE A 222 0.69 -12.29 5.43
C PHE A 222 1.81 -12.35 6.48
N PHE A 223 2.97 -12.94 6.14
CA PHE A 223 4.15 -13.01 7.02
C PHE A 223 5.22 -11.94 6.70
N SER A 224 4.86 -10.90 5.93
CA SER A 224 5.76 -9.82 5.54
C SER A 224 5.90 -8.75 6.63
N TRP A 225 7.12 -8.28 6.83
CA TRP A 225 7.50 -7.15 7.69
C TRP A 225 8.46 -6.27 6.89
N ILE A 226 8.12 -4.99 6.65
CA ILE A 226 8.94 -4.04 5.86
C ILE A 226 9.50 -4.69 4.57
N GLY A 227 8.57 -5.10 3.69
CA GLY A 227 8.85 -5.63 2.34
C GLY A 227 9.46 -7.05 2.26
N GLY A 228 9.59 -7.81 3.35
CA GLY A 228 10.16 -9.16 3.32
C GLY A 228 9.92 -9.97 4.59
N PHE A 229 10.56 -11.12 4.75
CA PHE A 229 10.46 -11.92 5.98
C PHE A 229 11.04 -11.16 7.18
N ARG A 230 10.58 -11.44 8.40
CA ARG A 230 11.23 -10.95 9.64
C ARG A 230 12.40 -11.89 10.01
N PRO A 231 13.65 -11.42 10.06
CA PRO A 231 14.81 -12.28 10.33
C PRO A 231 14.73 -13.13 11.60
N SER A 232 14.27 -12.58 12.73
CA SER A 232 14.13 -13.30 14.00
C SER A 232 13.12 -14.45 13.94
N GLU A 233 12.03 -14.29 13.21
CA GLU A 233 11.03 -15.34 12.94
C GLU A 233 11.58 -16.40 12.00
N LEU A 234 12.28 -15.98 10.94
CA LEU A 234 12.92 -16.91 10.02
C LEU A 234 13.92 -17.81 10.75
N LEU A 235 14.76 -17.25 11.63
CA LEU A 235 15.71 -18.04 12.44
C LEU A 235 15.01 -19.10 13.29
N LYS A 236 13.83 -18.80 13.88
CA LYS A 236 13.04 -19.80 14.63
C LYS A 236 12.62 -20.97 13.73
N VAL A 237 12.19 -20.69 12.49
CA VAL A 237 11.76 -21.71 11.52
C VAL A 237 12.96 -22.55 11.04
N LEU A 238 14.10 -21.91 10.74
CA LEU A 238 15.27 -22.59 10.19
C LEU A 238 16.00 -23.47 11.19
N VAL A 239 16.12 -23.06 12.47
CA VAL A 239 16.83 -23.84 13.50
C VAL A 239 16.29 -25.28 13.61
N ALA A 240 14.97 -25.46 13.53
CA ALA A 240 14.33 -26.76 13.57
C ALA A 240 14.62 -27.68 12.36
N GLN A 241 15.37 -27.20 11.36
CA GLN A 241 15.76 -27.94 10.15
C GLN A 241 17.29 -28.15 10.04
N LEU A 242 18.06 -27.70 11.03
CA LEU A 242 19.52 -27.66 10.99
C LEU A 242 20.22 -28.75 11.82
N ASP A 243 19.47 -29.64 12.46
CA ASP A 243 20.02 -30.60 13.40
C ASP A 243 21.05 -31.59 12.80
N PRO A 244 22.11 -31.95 13.56
CA PRO A 244 22.45 -31.43 14.88
C PRO A 244 23.22 -30.08 14.81
N LEU A 245 22.90 -29.16 15.72
CA LEU A 245 23.73 -28.00 16.07
C LEU A 245 24.55 -28.29 17.34
N THR A 246 25.71 -27.66 17.52
CA THR A 246 26.46 -27.73 18.80
C THR A 246 25.90 -26.71 19.80
N ASP A 247 26.16 -26.91 21.10
CA ASP A 247 25.75 -25.96 22.15
C ASP A 247 26.25 -24.53 21.89
N GLN A 248 27.48 -24.39 21.37
CA GLN A 248 28.04 -23.10 20.96
C GLN A 248 27.25 -22.48 19.80
N GLN A 249 26.92 -23.27 18.77
CA GLN A 249 26.10 -22.79 17.64
C GLN A 249 24.69 -22.40 18.11
N ILE A 250 24.07 -23.16 19.00
CA ILE A 250 22.75 -22.85 19.58
C ILE A 250 22.82 -21.52 20.34
N PHE A 251 23.85 -21.31 21.15
CA PHE A 251 24.08 -20.04 21.86
C PHE A 251 24.28 -18.86 20.90
N GLU A 252 25.12 -19.01 19.88
CA GLU A 252 25.38 -17.97 18.88
C GLU A 252 24.13 -17.63 18.05
N VAL A 253 23.33 -18.62 17.62
CA VAL A 253 22.06 -18.37 16.91
C VAL A 253 21.03 -17.70 17.82
N CYS A 254 20.98 -18.06 19.11
CA CYS A 254 20.13 -17.36 20.08
C CYS A 254 20.50 -15.86 20.21
N ASN A 255 21.81 -15.56 20.29
CA ASN A 255 22.31 -14.18 20.33
C ASN A 255 22.01 -13.43 19.02
N LEU A 256 22.23 -14.05 17.86
CA LEU A 256 21.92 -13.48 16.56
C LEU A 256 20.43 -13.15 16.45
N LYS A 257 19.54 -14.07 16.83
CA LYS A 257 18.09 -13.86 16.88
C LYS A 257 17.69 -12.70 17.80
N GLN A 258 18.32 -12.58 18.97
CA GLN A 258 18.06 -11.46 19.90
C GLN A 258 18.50 -10.12 19.30
N SER A 259 19.67 -10.08 18.65
CA SER A 259 20.16 -8.88 17.96
C SER A 259 19.25 -8.49 16.79
N CYS A 260 18.77 -9.47 16.00
CA CYS A 260 17.78 -9.25 14.95
C CYS A 260 16.49 -8.65 15.51
N GLN A 261 15.94 -9.20 16.60
CA GLN A 261 14.73 -8.68 17.24
C GLN A 261 14.90 -7.22 17.67
N GLN A 262 16.03 -6.86 18.29
CA GLN A 262 16.30 -5.47 18.71
C GLN A 262 16.35 -4.49 17.52
N ALA A 263 16.97 -4.90 16.40
CA ALA A 263 16.99 -4.09 15.18
C ALA A 263 15.61 -4.01 14.50
N GLU A 264 14.84 -5.11 14.51
CA GLU A 264 13.47 -5.16 14.01
C GLU A 264 12.52 -4.25 14.81
N ASP A 265 12.64 -4.26 16.13
CA ASP A 265 11.84 -3.43 17.03
C ASP A 265 12.15 -1.94 16.81
N ALA A 266 13.44 -1.59 16.69
CA ALA A 266 13.89 -0.22 16.39
C ALA A 266 13.40 0.28 15.02
N LEU A 267 13.49 -0.55 13.98
CA LEU A 267 12.97 -0.22 12.64
C LEU A 267 11.44 -0.12 12.62
N SER A 268 10.74 -0.93 13.41
CA SER A 268 9.28 -0.87 13.53
C SER A 268 8.82 0.41 14.23
N GLN A 269 9.44 0.76 15.37
CA GLN A 269 9.18 2.02 16.07
C GLN A 269 9.49 3.25 15.22
N GLY A 270 10.58 3.21 14.43
CA GLY A 270 10.91 4.27 13.48
C GLY A 270 9.84 4.42 12.37
N MET A 271 9.31 3.30 11.86
CA MET A 271 8.22 3.29 10.88
C MET A 271 6.92 3.84 11.46
N GLU A 272 6.54 3.43 12.68
CA GLU A 272 5.39 3.98 13.41
C GLU A 272 5.55 5.50 13.61
N LYS A 273 6.74 5.95 14.00
CA LYS A 273 6.99 7.39 14.19
C LYS A 273 6.93 8.19 12.89
N LEU A 274 7.36 7.60 11.77
CA LEU A 274 7.20 8.19 10.44
C LEU A 274 5.71 8.31 10.07
N GLN A 275 4.90 7.28 10.32
CA GLN A 275 3.45 7.30 10.08
C GLN A 275 2.75 8.37 10.91
N GLU A 276 3.07 8.50 12.21
CA GLU A 276 2.59 9.60 13.06
C GLU A 276 2.95 10.96 12.47
N THR A 277 4.20 11.14 12.03
CA THR A 277 4.71 12.43 11.52
C THR A 277 4.03 12.80 10.20
N VAL A 278 3.83 11.84 9.30
CA VAL A 278 3.08 12.03 8.04
C VAL A 278 1.62 12.38 8.33
N SER A 279 0.96 11.65 9.24
CA SER A 279 -0.41 11.91 9.66
C SER A 279 -0.58 13.32 10.24
N ALA A 280 0.30 13.72 11.17
CA ALA A 280 0.29 15.07 11.75
C ALA A 280 0.56 16.17 10.71
N THR A 281 1.41 15.90 9.71
CA THR A 281 1.68 16.84 8.60
C THR A 281 0.45 17.07 7.73
N LEU A 282 -0.30 16.01 7.43
CA LEU A 282 -1.56 16.10 6.69
C LEU A 282 -2.67 16.78 7.50
N ALA A 283 -2.74 16.50 8.81
CA ALA A 283 -3.72 17.07 9.73
C ALA A 283 -3.48 18.56 10.07
N ALA A 284 -2.29 19.11 9.79
CA ALA A 284 -1.96 20.50 10.06
C ALA A 284 -2.65 21.52 9.11
N GLY A 285 -3.38 21.05 8.09
CA GLY A 285 -4.20 21.89 7.20
C GLY A 285 -5.64 22.00 7.69
N GLN A 286 -6.27 23.18 7.53
CA GLN A 286 -7.71 23.31 7.76
C GLN A 286 -8.50 22.57 6.67
N LEU A 287 -9.11 21.44 7.06
CA LEU A 287 -10.06 20.69 6.23
C LEU A 287 -11.15 21.63 5.69
N GLY A 288 -11.17 21.83 4.37
CA GLY A 288 -12.17 22.67 3.68
C GLY A 288 -11.66 24.02 3.18
N GLN A 289 -10.47 24.48 3.58
CA GLN A 289 -9.77 25.57 2.88
C GLN A 289 -8.77 24.99 1.88
N GLY A 290 -8.58 25.65 0.73
CA GLY A 290 -7.83 25.13 -0.43
C GLY A 290 -6.32 24.92 -0.25
N THR A 291 -5.81 24.92 0.98
CA THR A 291 -4.40 24.76 1.34
C THR A 291 -3.87 23.33 1.24
N TYR A 292 -4.70 22.33 0.93
CA TYR A 292 -4.37 20.89 0.86
C TYR A 292 -3.01 20.54 0.19
N PHE A 293 -2.63 21.27 -0.86
CA PHE A 293 -1.47 20.93 -1.70
C PHE A 293 -0.11 21.03 -0.96
N PRO A 294 0.23 22.14 -0.26
CA PRO A 294 1.38 22.21 0.65
C PRO A 294 1.54 21.06 1.65
N GLN A 295 0.49 20.64 2.37
CA GLN A 295 0.59 19.55 3.35
C GLN A 295 0.88 18.20 2.67
N VAL A 296 0.29 17.94 1.51
CA VAL A 296 0.59 16.74 0.71
C VAL A 296 2.04 16.75 0.23
N ALA A 297 2.57 17.88 -0.24
CA ALA A 297 3.98 17.98 -0.65
C ALA A 297 4.94 17.69 0.52
N MET A 298 4.73 18.33 1.68
CA MET A 298 5.53 18.06 2.89
C MET A 298 5.40 16.62 3.40
N ALA A 299 4.23 15.98 3.20
CA ALA A 299 4.03 14.58 3.53
C ALA A 299 4.78 13.66 2.55
N MET A 300 4.81 13.98 1.25
CA MET A 300 5.57 13.25 0.24
C MET A 300 7.08 13.28 0.51
N GLU A 301 7.66 14.44 0.85
CA GLU A 301 9.07 14.56 1.26
C GLU A 301 9.41 13.63 2.44
N LYS A 302 8.50 13.49 3.41
CA LYS A 302 8.68 12.58 4.55
C LYS A 302 8.58 11.11 4.12
N LEU A 303 7.71 10.79 3.17
CA LEU A 303 7.54 9.42 2.67
C LEU A 303 8.76 8.90 1.91
N GLU A 304 9.68 9.75 1.44
CA GLU A 304 10.97 9.32 0.88
C GLU A 304 11.78 8.47 1.89
N ALA A 305 11.63 8.72 3.19
CA ALA A 305 12.27 7.94 4.25
C ALA A 305 11.86 6.45 4.25
N LEU A 306 10.72 6.08 3.66
CA LEU A 306 10.31 4.68 3.52
C LEU A 306 11.33 3.86 2.72
N VAL A 307 11.99 4.47 1.72
CA VAL A 307 13.03 3.81 0.93
C VAL A 307 14.21 3.39 1.82
N CYS A 308 14.58 4.26 2.77
CA CYS A 308 15.59 3.97 3.77
C CYS A 308 15.17 2.85 4.73
N PHE A 309 13.89 2.76 5.12
CA PHE A 309 13.40 1.65 5.96
C PHE A 309 13.43 0.31 5.21
N VAL A 310 12.99 0.26 3.95
CA VAL A 310 13.05 -0.96 3.12
C VAL A 310 14.50 -1.42 2.94
N ASN A 311 15.41 -0.50 2.62
CA ASN A 311 16.84 -0.81 2.48
C ASN A 311 17.48 -1.28 3.79
N GLN A 312 17.15 -0.67 4.93
CA GLN A 312 17.67 -1.11 6.24
C GLN A 312 17.12 -2.49 6.64
N ALA A 313 15.84 -2.78 6.38
CA ALA A 313 15.26 -4.09 6.64
C ALA A 313 15.87 -5.18 5.75
N ASP A 314 16.17 -4.89 4.48
CA ASP A 314 16.88 -5.81 3.59
C ASP A 314 18.37 -5.97 3.94
N HIS A 315 19.05 -4.90 4.38
CA HIS A 315 20.41 -5.00 4.91
C HIS A 315 20.45 -5.89 6.16
N LEU A 316 19.49 -5.74 7.09
CA LEU A 316 19.38 -6.63 8.25
C LEU A 316 19.20 -8.10 7.81
N ARG A 317 18.35 -8.38 6.82
CA ARG A 317 18.20 -9.74 6.26
C ARG A 317 19.49 -10.30 5.70
N GLN A 318 20.22 -9.49 4.93
CA GLN A 318 21.51 -9.85 4.37
C GLN A 318 22.52 -10.20 5.47
N GLU A 319 22.68 -9.31 6.47
CA GLU A 319 23.56 -9.55 7.61
C GLU A 319 23.15 -10.80 8.39
N THR A 320 21.86 -11.02 8.66
CA THR A 320 21.40 -12.25 9.32
C THR A 320 21.80 -13.51 8.55
N LEU A 321 21.67 -13.52 7.23
CA LEU A 321 22.07 -14.67 6.40
C LEU A 321 23.60 -14.87 6.44
N GLN A 322 24.39 -13.80 6.38
CA GLN A 322 25.85 -13.86 6.46
C GLN A 322 26.32 -14.36 7.83
N GLN A 323 25.85 -13.76 8.93
CA GLN A 323 26.18 -14.19 10.28
C GLN A 323 25.74 -15.65 10.55
N MET A 324 24.55 -16.05 10.09
CA MET A 324 24.12 -17.45 10.17
C MET A 324 25.07 -18.38 9.42
N SER A 325 25.54 -18.00 8.22
CA SER A 325 26.51 -18.79 7.47
C SER A 325 27.89 -18.90 8.13
N HIS A 326 28.26 -17.95 8.99
CA HIS A 326 29.52 -17.96 9.76
C HIS A 326 29.43 -18.83 11.03
N ILE A 327 28.27 -18.88 11.67
CA ILE A 327 28.00 -19.76 12.83
C ILE A 327 27.91 -21.23 12.38
N LEU A 328 27.34 -21.48 11.20
CA LEU A 328 27.10 -22.82 10.67
C LEU A 328 28.32 -23.42 9.94
N THR A 329 28.45 -24.75 9.98
CA THR A 329 29.29 -25.48 9.02
C THR A 329 28.70 -25.35 7.61
N THR A 330 29.53 -25.51 6.56
CA THR A 330 29.08 -25.43 5.16
C THR A 330 27.85 -26.32 4.88
N ARG A 331 27.81 -27.54 5.43
CA ARG A 331 26.71 -28.47 5.24
C ARG A 331 25.44 -28.10 6.02
N GLN A 332 25.57 -27.48 7.20
CA GLN A 332 24.43 -26.86 7.90
C GLN A 332 23.93 -25.63 7.13
N ALA A 333 24.81 -24.76 6.64
CA ALA A 333 24.42 -23.58 5.85
C ALA A 333 23.67 -23.97 4.55
N ALA A 334 24.12 -25.01 3.85
CA ALA A 334 23.40 -25.57 2.70
C ALA A 334 22.00 -26.09 3.06
N ARG A 335 21.84 -26.77 4.21
CA ARG A 335 20.51 -27.17 4.73
C ARG A 335 19.66 -25.96 5.08
N GLY A 336 20.23 -24.91 5.66
CA GLY A 336 19.54 -23.67 5.99
C GLY A 336 18.99 -22.95 4.76
N LEU A 337 19.78 -22.84 3.69
CA LEU A 337 19.34 -22.28 2.40
C LEU A 337 18.23 -23.12 1.75
N LEU A 338 18.36 -24.46 1.78
CA LEU A 338 17.32 -25.36 1.29
C LEU A 338 16.02 -25.20 2.09
N ALA A 339 16.11 -25.20 3.42
CA ALA A 339 14.96 -25.03 4.31
C ALA A 339 14.29 -23.65 4.16
N LEU A 340 15.06 -22.58 3.92
CA LEU A 340 14.53 -21.24 3.63
C LEU A 340 13.72 -21.23 2.33
N GLY A 341 14.25 -21.83 1.26
CA GLY A 341 13.54 -21.90 -0.01
C GLY A 341 12.30 -22.80 0.05
N GLU A 342 12.39 -23.96 0.73
CA GLU A 342 11.23 -24.83 0.97
C GLU A 342 10.16 -24.15 1.83
N TYR A 343 10.54 -23.35 2.84
CA TYR A 343 9.59 -22.60 3.64
C TYR A 343 8.82 -21.56 2.79
N ILE A 344 9.53 -20.82 1.93
CA ILE A 344 8.90 -19.88 0.99
C ILE A 344 7.99 -20.62 0.00
N GLN A 345 8.43 -21.75 -0.56
CA GLN A 345 7.61 -22.56 -1.46
C GLN A 345 6.32 -23.04 -0.77
N ARG A 346 6.39 -23.51 0.48
CA ARG A 346 5.20 -23.92 1.25
C ARG A 346 4.22 -22.76 1.50
N LEU A 347 4.69 -21.52 1.62
CA LEU A 347 3.82 -20.34 1.67
C LEU A 347 3.14 -20.08 0.31
N GLN A 348 3.85 -20.24 -0.80
CA GLN A 348 3.29 -20.11 -2.15
C GLN A 348 2.23 -21.20 -2.41
N ASP A 349 2.53 -22.45 -2.05
CA ASP A 349 1.62 -23.60 -2.15
C ASP A 349 0.37 -23.40 -1.27
N LEU A 350 0.52 -22.85 -0.06
CA LEU A 350 -0.61 -22.49 0.80
C LEU A 350 -1.51 -21.44 0.12
N SER A 351 -0.92 -20.45 -0.56
CA SER A 351 -1.70 -19.42 -1.26
C SER A 351 -2.43 -19.95 -2.49
N THR A 352 -1.87 -20.92 -3.22
CA THR A 352 -2.55 -21.55 -4.37
C THR A 352 -3.68 -22.45 -3.90
N LEU A 353 -3.44 -23.32 -2.91
CA LEU A 353 -4.45 -24.18 -2.30
C LEU A 353 -5.63 -23.37 -1.75
N TRP A 354 -5.36 -22.30 -1.00
CA TRP A 354 -6.40 -21.41 -0.46
C TRP A 354 -7.22 -20.71 -1.55
N ALA A 355 -6.59 -20.30 -2.65
CA ALA A 355 -7.29 -19.69 -3.79
C ALA A 355 -8.21 -20.70 -4.51
N THR A 356 -7.82 -21.98 -4.56
CA THR A 356 -8.60 -23.07 -5.16
C THR A 356 -9.63 -23.74 -4.23
N HIS A 357 -9.65 -23.37 -2.94
CA HIS A 357 -10.52 -24.03 -1.96
C HIS A 357 -12.01 -23.79 -2.29
N PRO A 358 -12.85 -24.84 -2.37
CA PRO A 358 -14.29 -24.68 -2.57
C PRO A 358 -14.90 -23.79 -1.47
N ARG A 359 -15.62 -22.75 -1.87
CA ARG A 359 -16.40 -21.94 -0.90
C ARG A 359 -17.80 -22.52 -0.83
N GLU A 360 -18.24 -22.87 0.38
CA GLU A 360 -19.66 -23.16 0.60
C GLU A 360 -20.48 -21.90 0.26
N PRO A 361 -21.64 -22.04 -0.40
CA PRO A 361 -22.53 -20.91 -0.65
C PRO A 361 -23.06 -20.38 0.69
N ALA A 362 -22.99 -19.06 0.86
CA ALA A 362 -23.44 -18.33 2.05
C ALA A 362 -24.97 -18.21 2.14
#